data_AF-A0A6I4IQW9-F1
#
_entry.id   AF-A0A6I4IQW9-F1
#
_cell.length_a   1.000
_cell.length_b   1.000
_cell.length_c   1.000
_cell.angle_alpha   90.00
_cell.angle_beta   90.00
_cell.angle_gamma   90.00
#
_symmetry.space_group_name_H-M   'P 1'
#
loop_
_entity.id
_entity.type
_entity.pdbx_description
1 polymer ?
#
loop_
_entity_poly.entity_id
_entity_poly.type
_entity_poly.pdbx_seq_one_letter_code
_entity_poly.pdbx_strand_id
1 'polypeptide(L)'
;MRLLFFCAIFFIASSTYTQAQTSADVVKTLEQNHSWARAKIIEKSVTLNGPAEMFARILSDKRSFDISTFSYLSSYLGKYYDKVYGTEILNSAEKTAVNTTAEQKAACAKEIAEVAGKLHITLNARNTKLTDNSYELSMTTLTTIGEFLNPERGVGVALGWRPKASKLSIIVNTLNKSGQPVVKWSADLSNCTIDLPIVGDTNYSSVILDGLKKGGRTK
;
A
#
# COMPACT_ATOMS: atom_id res chain seq x y z
N MET A 1 5.32 30.98 -51.18
CA MET A 1 4.55 30.69 -49.94
C MET A 1 4.18 29.20 -49.86
N ARG A 2 5.16 28.29 -49.80
CA ARG A 2 4.90 26.84 -49.64
C ARG A 2 5.83 26.15 -48.62
N LEU A 3 6.73 26.91 -47.98
CA LEU A 3 7.70 26.38 -47.00
C LEU A 3 7.41 26.75 -45.54
N LEU A 4 6.38 27.55 -45.27
CA LEU A 4 6.04 27.98 -43.89
C LEU A 4 4.96 27.13 -43.22
N PHE A 5 4.36 26.17 -43.92
CA PHE A 5 3.30 25.31 -43.36
C PHE A 5 3.79 23.98 -42.75
N PHE A 6 5.07 23.62 -42.92
CA PHE A 6 5.60 22.37 -42.35
C PHE A 6 6.12 22.52 -40.91
N CYS A 7 6.43 23.73 -40.43
CA CYS A 7 6.88 23.93 -39.05
C CYS A 7 5.72 24.04 -38.03
N ALA A 8 4.49 24.29 -38.48
CA ALA A 8 3.34 24.47 -37.58
C ALA A 8 2.67 23.16 -37.16
N ILE A 9 2.94 22.03 -37.84
CA ILE A 9 2.33 20.73 -37.52
C ILE A 9 3.19 19.93 -36.52
N PHE A 10 4.49 20.23 -36.42
CA PHE A 10 5.38 19.58 -35.43
C PHE A 10 5.25 20.14 -34.01
N PHE A 11 4.53 21.24 -33.79
CA PHE A 11 4.27 21.81 -32.47
C PHE A 11 2.92 21.42 -31.85
N ILE A 12 2.07 20.66 -32.55
CA ILE A 12 0.78 20.16 -32.02
C ILE A 12 0.91 18.72 -31.47
N ALA A 13 2.06 18.09 -31.66
CA ALA A 13 2.45 16.89 -30.94
C ALA A 13 3.52 17.24 -29.89
N SER A 14 3.27 18.24 -29.04
CA SER A 14 3.77 18.14 -27.67
C SER A 14 3.06 16.95 -27.06
N SER A 15 3.67 15.79 -27.33
CA SER A 15 3.61 14.60 -26.53
C SER A 15 3.34 15.02 -25.09
N THR A 16 2.09 14.92 -24.68
CA THR A 16 1.78 14.49 -23.34
C THR A 16 2.44 13.12 -23.25
N TYR A 17 3.75 13.13 -22.98
CA TYR A 17 4.36 12.17 -22.10
C TYR A 17 3.49 12.26 -20.85
N THR A 18 2.40 11.49 -20.85
CA THR A 18 1.92 10.85 -19.65
C THR A 18 3.13 10.12 -19.12
N GLN A 19 3.98 10.82 -18.35
CA GLN A 19 4.91 10.17 -17.46
C GLN A 19 4.07 9.09 -16.78
N ALA A 20 4.51 7.85 -16.90
CA ALA A 20 3.87 6.75 -16.21
C ALA A 20 3.75 7.19 -14.75
N GLN A 21 2.52 7.47 -14.30
CA GLN A 21 2.29 7.92 -12.94
C GLN A 21 2.81 6.82 -12.03
N THR A 22 3.81 7.16 -11.22
CA THR A 22 4.51 6.18 -10.41
C THR A 22 3.92 6.17 -9.00
N SER A 23 4.26 5.14 -8.21
CA SER A 23 3.99 5.15 -6.77
C SER A 23 4.50 6.42 -6.07
N ALA A 24 5.53 7.07 -6.61
CA ALA A 24 6.06 8.32 -6.07
C ALA A 24 5.04 9.48 -6.13
N ASP A 25 4.16 9.51 -7.14
CA ASP A 25 3.13 10.55 -7.25
C ASP A 25 2.05 10.38 -6.18
N VAL A 26 1.71 9.12 -5.85
CA VAL A 26 0.79 8.80 -4.75
C VAL A 26 1.40 9.20 -3.41
N VAL A 27 2.67 8.87 -3.17
CA VAL A 27 3.40 9.26 -1.95
C VAL A 27 3.45 10.78 -1.80
N LYS A 28 3.77 11.52 -2.86
CA LYS A 28 3.78 12.99 -2.86
C LYS A 28 2.40 13.58 -2.52
N THR A 29 1.34 13.01 -3.08
CA THR A 29 -0.03 13.44 -2.80
C THR A 29 -0.43 13.16 -1.34
N LEU A 30 0.04 12.04 -0.77
CA LEU A 30 -0.12 11.75 0.66
C LEU A 30 0.66 12.73 1.54
N GLU A 31 1.88 13.13 1.16
CA GLU A 31 2.66 14.16 1.90
C GLU A 31 1.98 15.54 1.88
N GLN A 32 1.24 15.86 0.82
CA GLN A 32 0.52 17.13 0.71
C GLN A 32 -0.77 17.16 1.54
N ASN A 33 -1.50 16.04 1.57
CA ASN A 33 -2.83 15.96 2.20
C ASN A 33 -2.80 15.35 3.61
N HIS A 34 -1.71 14.70 3.98
CA HIS A 34 -1.53 13.99 5.24
C HIS A 34 -0.11 14.15 5.79
N SER A 35 0.13 13.51 6.94
CA SER A 35 1.41 13.47 7.64
C SER A 35 2.56 12.96 6.77
N TRP A 36 3.69 13.68 6.73
CA TRP A 36 4.92 13.25 6.04
C TRP A 36 5.36 11.82 6.41
N ALA A 37 5.36 11.51 7.71
CA ALA A 37 5.73 10.18 8.20
C ALA A 37 4.86 9.06 7.59
N ARG A 38 3.56 9.34 7.38
CA ARG A 38 2.64 8.36 6.80
C ARG A 38 3.02 8.00 5.37
N ALA A 39 3.31 9.01 4.56
CA ALA A 39 3.72 8.80 3.18
C ALA A 39 5.05 8.02 3.11
N LYS A 40 6.01 8.34 3.98
CA LYS A 40 7.30 7.63 4.05
C LYS A 40 7.20 6.18 4.50
N ILE A 41 6.34 5.87 5.48
CA ILE A 41 6.08 4.47 5.87
C ILE A 41 5.51 3.68 4.70
N ILE A 42 4.56 4.25 3.96
CA ILE A 42 3.99 3.63 2.75
C ILE A 42 5.07 3.40 1.69
N GLU A 43 5.87 4.42 1.39
CA GLU A 43 6.98 4.33 0.41
C GLU A 43 7.95 3.19 0.74
N LYS A 44 8.24 2.95 2.02
CA LYS A 44 9.17 1.89 2.46
C LYS A 44 8.54 0.51 2.57
N SER A 45 7.23 0.42 2.74
CA SER A 45 6.56 -0.84 3.10
C SER A 45 5.62 -1.37 2.02
N VAL A 46 5.17 -0.55 1.07
CA VAL A 46 4.16 -0.92 0.09
C VAL A 46 4.67 -0.71 -1.33
N THR A 47 4.51 -1.71 -2.18
CA THR A 47 4.79 -1.62 -3.62
C THR A 47 3.54 -1.96 -4.41
N LEU A 48 3.18 -1.07 -5.33
CA LEU A 48 2.05 -1.25 -6.23
C LEU A 48 2.58 -1.48 -7.63
N ASN A 49 2.33 -2.66 -8.17
CA ASN A 49 2.68 -3.04 -9.54
C ASN A 49 1.38 -3.13 -10.36
N GLY A 50 0.72 -2.00 -10.58
CA GLY A 50 -0.53 -1.89 -11.33
C GLY A 50 -0.36 -1.33 -12.75
N PRO A 51 -1.43 -1.33 -13.57
CA PRO A 51 -1.45 -0.60 -14.84
C PRO A 51 -1.52 0.92 -14.59
N ALA A 52 -1.14 1.74 -15.57
CA ALA A 52 -1.07 3.20 -15.44
C ALA A 52 -2.40 3.83 -15.00
N GLU A 53 -3.51 3.29 -15.50
CA GLU A 53 -4.87 3.73 -15.23
C GLU A 53 -5.26 3.53 -13.76
N MET A 54 -4.65 2.56 -13.06
CA MET A 54 -4.87 2.36 -11.63
C MET A 54 -4.27 3.52 -10.83
N PHE A 55 -3.06 3.96 -11.20
CA PHE A 55 -2.41 5.11 -10.56
C PHE A 55 -3.17 6.40 -10.87
N ALA A 56 -3.62 6.57 -12.11
CA ALA A 56 -4.47 7.69 -12.50
C ALA A 56 -5.74 7.73 -11.65
N ARG A 57 -6.39 6.59 -11.41
CA ARG A 57 -7.56 6.52 -10.54
C ARG A 57 -7.25 6.93 -9.10
N ILE A 58 -6.21 6.37 -8.48
CA ILE A 58 -5.79 6.69 -7.11
C ILE A 58 -5.54 8.21 -6.94
N LEU A 59 -4.93 8.84 -7.95
CA LEU A 59 -4.57 10.27 -7.90
C LEU A 59 -5.69 11.20 -8.32
N SER A 60 -6.59 10.76 -9.21
CA SER A 60 -7.64 11.60 -9.79
C SER A 60 -8.93 11.65 -8.96
N ASP A 61 -9.21 10.61 -8.18
CA ASP A 61 -10.49 10.52 -7.50
C ASP A 61 -10.53 11.48 -6.29
N LYS A 62 -11.30 12.56 -6.44
CA LYS A 62 -11.67 13.46 -5.33
C LYS A 62 -12.52 12.77 -4.27
N ARG A 63 -13.00 11.54 -4.53
CA ARG A 63 -13.64 10.71 -3.50
C ARG A 63 -12.55 10.21 -2.56
N SER A 64 -12.68 10.60 -1.29
CA SER A 64 -11.70 10.38 -0.23
C SER A 64 -11.30 8.91 0.00
N PHE A 65 -12.04 7.92 -0.51
CA PHE A 65 -11.85 6.51 -0.19
C PHE A 65 -10.46 5.96 -0.54
N ASP A 66 -9.84 6.38 -1.64
CA ASP A 66 -8.55 5.78 -2.07
C ASP A 66 -7.34 6.42 -1.38
N ILE A 67 -7.29 7.75 -1.34
CA ILE A 67 -6.29 8.48 -0.55
C ILE A 67 -6.43 8.14 0.93
N SER A 68 -7.67 8.03 1.44
CA SER A 68 -7.90 7.58 2.83
C SER A 68 -7.50 6.13 3.05
N THR A 69 -7.66 5.24 2.07
CA THR A 69 -7.15 3.86 2.16
C THR A 69 -5.65 3.84 2.42
N PHE A 70 -4.85 4.59 1.66
CA PHE A 70 -3.41 4.66 1.92
C PHE A 70 -3.07 5.37 3.22
N SER A 71 -3.84 6.39 3.60
CA SER A 71 -3.68 7.08 4.90
C SER A 71 -3.97 6.15 6.08
N TYR A 72 -5.02 5.33 5.99
CA TYR A 72 -5.39 4.32 7.00
C TYR A 72 -4.37 3.20 7.05
N LEU A 73 -4.00 2.64 5.89
CA LEU A 73 -2.97 1.62 5.79
C LEU A 73 -1.69 2.10 6.46
N SER A 74 -1.26 3.33 6.15
CA SER A 74 -0.07 3.92 6.76
C SER A 74 -0.18 3.99 8.28
N SER A 75 -1.33 4.47 8.79
CA SER A 75 -1.54 4.55 10.24
C SER A 75 -1.51 3.18 10.91
N TYR A 76 -2.08 2.16 10.27
CA TYR A 76 -2.02 0.80 10.80
C TYR A 76 -0.60 0.24 10.80
N LEU A 77 0.18 0.50 9.74
CA LEU A 77 1.57 0.08 9.63
C LEU A 77 2.43 0.77 10.69
N GLY A 78 2.28 2.09 10.89
CA GLY A 78 3.01 2.82 11.93
C GLY A 78 2.74 2.24 13.32
N LYS A 79 1.47 2.03 13.66
CA LYS A 79 1.08 1.37 14.92
C LYS A 79 1.62 -0.04 15.06
N TYR A 80 1.58 -0.82 13.97
CA TYR A 80 2.14 -2.17 13.94
C TYR A 80 3.64 -2.16 14.26
N TYR A 81 4.42 -1.29 13.61
CA TYR A 81 5.85 -1.18 13.83
C TYR A 81 6.18 -0.79 15.27
N ASP A 82 5.48 0.20 15.84
CA ASP A 82 5.65 0.57 17.25
C ASP A 82 5.35 -0.60 18.19
N LYS A 83 4.26 -1.34 17.95
CA LYS A 83 3.82 -2.41 18.85
C LYS A 83 4.63 -3.70 18.74
N VAL A 84 5.08 -4.04 17.54
CA VAL A 84 5.75 -5.32 17.25
C VAL A 84 7.26 -5.19 17.25
N TYR A 85 7.78 -4.07 16.76
CA TYR A 85 9.22 -3.84 16.60
C TYR A 85 9.77 -2.75 17.51
N GLY A 86 8.94 -2.11 18.35
CA GLY A 86 9.40 -1.28 19.46
C GLY A 86 10.03 0.05 19.04
N THR A 87 9.56 0.67 17.96
CA THR A 87 10.10 1.95 17.47
C THR A 87 9.72 3.15 18.34
N GLU A 88 8.67 3.06 19.16
CA GLU A 88 8.14 4.07 20.11
C GLU A 88 7.82 5.48 19.54
N ILE A 89 8.15 5.75 18.28
CA ILE A 89 8.25 7.09 17.71
C ILE A 89 7.34 7.27 16.49
N LEU A 90 6.84 6.22 15.84
CA LEU A 90 6.07 6.38 14.60
C LEU A 90 4.68 6.95 14.86
N ASN A 91 3.99 6.48 15.90
CA ASN A 91 2.66 6.95 16.31
C ASN A 91 2.72 8.33 16.98
N SER A 92 3.80 8.65 17.69
CA SER A 92 4.01 10.01 18.20
C SER A 92 4.32 10.97 17.05
N ALA A 93 5.13 10.57 16.07
CA ALA A 93 5.39 11.35 14.86
C ALA A 93 4.10 11.60 14.04
N GLU A 94 3.19 10.63 13.94
CA GLU A 94 1.89 10.83 13.28
C GLU A 94 1.07 12.00 13.84
N LYS A 95 1.17 12.25 15.15
CA LYS A 95 0.49 13.37 15.82
C LYS A 95 1.18 14.72 15.62
N THR A 96 2.42 14.72 15.15
CA THR A 96 3.25 15.92 15.02
C THR A 96 3.32 16.45 13.57
N ALA A 97 2.89 15.66 12.59
CA ALA A 97 3.36 15.72 11.21
C ALA A 97 2.74 16.78 10.26
N VAL A 98 2.16 17.86 10.79
CA VAL A 98 1.82 19.05 9.97
C VAL A 98 2.68 20.27 10.36
N ASN A 99 3.17 20.34 11.61
CA ASN A 99 3.96 21.47 12.14
C ASN A 99 5.19 20.99 12.95
N THR A 100 5.94 20.03 12.41
CA THR A 100 7.17 19.50 13.04
C THR A 100 8.44 20.22 12.63
N THR A 101 9.38 20.34 13.56
CA THR A 101 10.73 20.85 13.32
C THR A 101 11.55 19.89 12.46
N ALA A 102 12.71 20.37 11.94
CA ALA A 102 13.60 19.55 11.14
C ALA A 102 14.18 18.36 11.93
N GLU A 103 14.46 18.55 13.22
CA GLU A 103 14.99 17.54 14.13
C GLU A 103 14.01 16.38 14.32
N GLN A 104 12.71 16.69 14.46
CA GLN A 104 11.66 15.68 14.59
C GLN A 104 11.50 14.85 13.31
N LYS A 105 11.59 15.50 12.14
CA LYS A 105 11.60 14.80 10.85
C LYS A 105 12.82 13.89 10.70
N ALA A 106 13.99 14.35 11.13
CA ALA A 106 15.22 13.55 11.10
C ALA A 106 15.15 12.33 12.03
N ALA A 107 14.63 12.51 13.25
CA ALA A 107 14.41 11.40 14.18
C ALA A 107 13.43 10.37 13.60
N CYS A 108 12.29 10.81 13.06
CA CYS A 108 11.33 9.92 12.41
C CYS A 108 11.93 9.22 11.17
N ALA A 109 12.75 9.91 10.37
CA ALA A 109 13.44 9.31 9.23
C ALA A 109 14.36 8.16 9.65
N LYS A 110 15.07 8.31 10.78
CA LYS A 110 15.94 7.27 11.34
C LYS A 110 15.12 6.03 11.71
N GLU A 111 14.01 6.20 12.42
CA GLU A 111 13.11 5.09 12.80
C GLU A 111 12.52 4.38 11.57
N ILE A 112 12.10 5.15 10.57
CA ILE A 112 11.60 4.59 9.29
C ILE A 112 12.70 3.79 8.58
N ALA A 113 13.95 4.25 8.62
CA ALA A 113 15.08 3.50 8.07
C ALA A 113 15.34 2.20 8.84
N GLU A 114 15.19 2.19 10.17
CA GLU A 114 15.34 1.00 11.00
C GLU A 114 14.24 -0.05 10.76
N VAL A 115 13.05 0.34 10.30
CA VAL A 115 11.98 -0.60 9.94
C VAL A 115 11.97 -1.00 8.47
N ALA A 116 12.79 -0.36 7.62
CA ALA A 116 12.87 -0.70 6.21
C ALA A 116 13.19 -2.19 6.02
N GLY A 117 12.33 -2.90 5.26
CA GLY A 117 12.48 -4.32 4.98
C GLY A 117 12.09 -5.28 6.13
N LYS A 118 11.52 -4.78 7.24
CA LYS A 118 10.90 -5.64 8.28
C LYS A 118 9.51 -6.12 7.88
N LEU A 119 8.75 -5.30 7.17
CA LEU A 119 7.48 -5.68 6.54
C LEU A 119 7.42 -5.08 5.13
N HIS A 120 7.04 -5.90 4.16
CA HIS A 120 6.80 -5.47 2.79
C HIS A 120 5.48 -6.04 2.28
N ILE A 121 4.66 -5.20 1.64
CA ILE A 121 3.39 -5.56 1.04
C ILE A 121 3.46 -5.20 -0.45
N THR A 122 3.33 -6.19 -1.32
CA THR A 122 3.34 -6.00 -2.76
C THR A 122 1.98 -6.32 -3.34
N LEU A 123 1.37 -5.41 -4.10
CA LEU A 123 0.22 -5.68 -4.96
C LEU A 123 0.70 -5.86 -6.41
N ASN A 124 0.67 -7.09 -6.91
CA ASN A 124 0.97 -7.44 -8.29
C ASN A 124 -0.30 -7.48 -9.14
N ALA A 125 -0.63 -6.36 -9.78
CA ALA A 125 -1.81 -6.18 -10.61
C ALA A 125 -1.54 -5.83 -12.08
N ARG A 126 -0.28 -5.94 -12.54
CA ARG A 126 0.15 -5.49 -13.86
C ARG A 126 -0.61 -6.14 -15.03
N ASN A 127 -0.98 -7.41 -14.87
CA ASN A 127 -1.69 -8.19 -15.90
C ASN A 127 -3.20 -8.26 -15.66
N THR A 128 -3.72 -7.47 -14.73
CA THR A 128 -5.13 -7.43 -14.39
C THR A 128 -5.84 -6.37 -15.21
N LYS A 129 -6.99 -6.74 -15.79
CA LYS A 129 -7.85 -5.77 -16.46
C LYS A 129 -8.45 -4.83 -15.41
N LEU A 130 -8.22 -3.53 -15.55
CA LEU A 130 -8.78 -2.54 -14.64
C LEU A 130 -10.27 -2.34 -14.91
N THR A 131 -11.08 -2.88 -14.02
CA THR A 131 -12.52 -2.60 -13.82
C THR A 131 -12.74 -2.02 -12.43
N ASP A 132 -13.92 -1.46 -12.17
CA ASP A 132 -14.31 -1.00 -10.82
C ASP A 132 -14.12 -2.10 -9.78
N ASN A 133 -14.66 -3.29 -10.03
CA ASN A 133 -14.49 -4.43 -9.13
C ASN A 133 -13.03 -4.80 -8.89
N SER A 134 -12.21 -4.88 -9.95
CA SER A 134 -10.80 -5.24 -9.79
C SER A 134 -10.02 -4.22 -8.94
N TYR A 135 -10.40 -2.95 -9.06
CA TYR A 135 -9.81 -1.86 -8.31
C TYR A 135 -10.25 -1.91 -6.85
N GLU A 136 -11.56 -1.96 -6.61
CA GLU A 136 -12.15 -2.02 -5.26
C GLU A 136 -11.68 -3.25 -4.49
N LEU A 137 -11.62 -4.43 -5.12
CA LEU A 137 -11.10 -5.64 -4.50
C LEU A 137 -9.62 -5.52 -4.14
N SER A 138 -8.82 -4.88 -5.00
CA SER A 138 -7.40 -4.65 -4.74
C SER A 138 -7.19 -3.69 -3.55
N MET A 139 -7.89 -2.56 -3.55
CA MET A 139 -7.79 -1.57 -2.48
C MET A 139 -8.35 -2.11 -1.16
N THR A 140 -9.49 -2.80 -1.20
CA THR A 140 -10.08 -3.46 -0.03
C THR A 140 -9.12 -4.49 0.55
N THR A 141 -8.47 -5.30 -0.28
CA THR A 141 -7.48 -6.29 0.18
C THR A 141 -6.30 -5.64 0.91
N LEU A 142 -5.77 -4.53 0.39
CA LEU A 142 -4.71 -3.77 1.06
C LEU A 142 -5.19 -3.22 2.41
N THR A 143 -6.39 -2.67 2.46
CA THR A 143 -7.02 -2.21 3.71
C THR A 143 -7.19 -3.35 4.71
N THR A 144 -7.69 -4.51 4.29
CA THR A 144 -7.86 -5.70 5.14
C THR A 144 -6.53 -6.16 5.73
N ILE A 145 -5.45 -6.18 4.94
CA ILE A 145 -4.10 -6.51 5.43
C ILE A 145 -3.66 -5.49 6.48
N GLY A 146 -3.84 -4.20 6.21
CA GLY A 146 -3.53 -3.15 7.18
C GLY A 146 -4.33 -3.30 8.48
N GLU A 147 -5.63 -3.54 8.38
CA GLU A 147 -6.50 -3.74 9.55
C GLU A 147 -6.09 -4.97 10.35
N PHE A 148 -5.74 -6.08 9.72
CA PHE A 148 -5.21 -7.26 10.41
C PHE A 148 -3.98 -6.92 11.27
N LEU A 149 -3.09 -6.09 10.75
CA LEU A 149 -1.85 -5.66 11.39
C LEU A 149 -2.05 -4.56 12.44
N ASN A 150 -3.22 -3.94 12.49
CA ASN A 150 -3.50 -2.87 13.44
C ASN A 150 -3.55 -3.41 14.89
N PRO A 151 -2.72 -2.92 15.81
CA PRO A 151 -2.68 -3.40 17.19
C PRO A 151 -3.87 -2.95 18.07
N GLU A 152 -4.67 -1.97 17.66
CA GLU A 152 -5.78 -1.45 18.47
C GLU A 152 -7.09 -2.20 18.23
N ARG A 153 -7.39 -2.49 16.95
CA ARG A 153 -8.67 -3.10 16.54
C ARG A 153 -8.51 -4.29 15.60
N GLY A 154 -7.29 -4.58 15.17
CA GLY A 154 -7.02 -5.64 14.21
C GLY A 154 -7.19 -7.02 14.82
N VAL A 155 -7.99 -7.86 14.17
CA VAL A 155 -8.22 -9.26 14.60
C VAL A 155 -6.95 -10.13 14.55
N GLY A 156 -5.83 -9.62 14.06
CA GLY A 156 -4.51 -10.21 14.22
C GLY A 156 -3.80 -9.65 15.45
N VAL A 157 -3.16 -8.50 15.27
CA VAL A 157 -2.14 -7.99 16.22
C VAL A 157 -2.74 -7.58 17.57
N ALA A 158 -3.97 -7.07 17.60
CA ALA A 158 -4.68 -6.75 18.84
C ALA A 158 -4.97 -8.00 19.68
N LEU A 159 -5.21 -9.14 19.03
CA LEU A 159 -5.40 -10.46 19.66
C LEU A 159 -4.07 -11.19 19.96
N GLY A 160 -2.95 -10.46 19.98
CA GLY A 160 -1.65 -11.00 20.36
C GLY A 160 -0.87 -11.69 19.24
N TRP A 161 -1.37 -11.68 17.99
CA TRP A 161 -0.64 -12.21 16.85
C TRP A 161 0.68 -11.46 16.63
N ARG A 162 1.78 -12.19 16.42
CA ARG A 162 3.09 -11.65 16.02
C ARG A 162 3.68 -12.50 14.90
N PRO A 163 4.41 -11.90 13.93
CA PRO A 163 5.06 -12.67 12.88
C PRO A 163 6.07 -13.63 13.50
N LYS A 164 6.19 -14.84 12.93
CA LYS A 164 7.21 -15.81 13.35
C LYS A 164 8.59 -15.44 12.85
N ALA A 165 8.67 -14.94 11.62
CA ALA A 165 9.88 -14.46 11.00
C ALA A 165 10.19 -13.03 11.44
N SER A 166 11.47 -12.66 11.47
CA SER A 166 11.93 -11.29 11.76
C SER A 166 11.62 -10.30 10.63
N LYS A 167 11.32 -10.82 9.43
CA LYS A 167 10.90 -10.08 8.26
C LYS A 167 9.67 -10.75 7.67
N LEU A 168 8.72 -9.94 7.24
CA LEU A 168 7.46 -10.40 6.65
C LEU A 168 7.27 -9.79 5.26
N SER A 169 7.02 -10.62 4.26
CA SER A 169 6.60 -10.20 2.93
C SER A 169 5.18 -10.72 2.66
N ILE A 170 4.27 -9.83 2.27
CA ILE A 170 2.91 -10.18 1.85
C ILE A 170 2.77 -9.79 0.38
N ILE A 171 2.58 -10.77 -0.48
CA ILE A 171 2.46 -10.59 -1.93
C ILE A 171 1.04 -10.91 -2.34
N VAL A 172 0.32 -9.92 -2.84
CA VAL A 172 -1.03 -10.06 -3.41
C VAL A 172 -0.89 -10.16 -4.92
N ASN A 173 -1.23 -11.31 -5.51
CA ASN A 173 -1.27 -11.50 -6.96
C ASN A 173 -2.73 -11.43 -7.41
N THR A 174 -3.08 -10.48 -8.27
CA THR A 174 -4.42 -10.42 -8.84
C THR A 174 -4.54 -11.38 -10.02
N LEU A 175 -5.64 -12.13 -10.08
CA LEU A 175 -5.85 -13.17 -11.08
C LEU A 175 -7.21 -12.98 -11.75
N ASN A 176 -7.22 -12.93 -13.09
CA ASN A 176 -8.45 -12.86 -13.90
C ASN A 176 -9.14 -14.24 -14.01
N LYS A 177 -9.40 -14.90 -12.88
CA LYS A 177 -10.03 -16.22 -12.81
C LYS A 177 -11.03 -16.26 -11.65
N SER A 178 -12.00 -17.18 -11.70
CA SER A 178 -12.99 -17.37 -10.63
C SER A 178 -12.44 -18.23 -9.48
N GLY A 179 -13.11 -18.16 -8.34
CA GLY A 179 -12.82 -18.97 -7.15
C GLY A 179 -12.64 -18.13 -5.89
N GLN A 180 -12.18 -18.77 -4.83
CA GLN A 180 -11.83 -18.11 -3.57
C GLN A 180 -10.35 -17.70 -3.56
N PRO A 181 -9.99 -16.65 -2.80
CA PRO A 181 -8.60 -16.31 -2.56
C PRO A 181 -7.87 -17.48 -1.95
N VAL A 182 -6.62 -17.66 -2.35
CA VAL A 182 -5.74 -18.67 -1.75
C VAL A 182 -4.61 -17.96 -1.04
N VAL A 183 -4.54 -18.14 0.27
CA VAL A 183 -3.48 -17.61 1.12
C VAL A 183 -2.49 -18.73 1.43
N LYS A 184 -1.25 -18.56 1.01
CA LYS A 184 -0.17 -19.54 1.17
C LYS A 184 0.97 -18.90 1.93
N TRP A 185 1.61 -19.69 2.77
CA TRP A 185 2.83 -19.29 3.44
C TRP A 185 3.99 -20.16 2.96
N SER A 186 5.15 -19.52 2.87
CA SER A 186 6.45 -20.21 2.81
C SER A 186 6.70 -21.04 4.07
N ALA A 187 7.57 -22.05 3.98
CA ALA A 187 7.82 -22.99 5.09
C ALA A 187 8.40 -22.30 6.33
N ASP A 188 9.21 -21.26 6.16
CA ASP A 188 9.79 -20.44 7.22
C ASP A 188 8.84 -19.33 7.72
N LEU A 189 7.67 -19.20 7.08
CA LEU A 189 6.62 -18.22 7.40
C LEU A 189 7.10 -16.77 7.27
N SER A 190 8.09 -16.50 6.41
CA SER A 190 8.56 -15.15 6.11
C SER A 190 7.83 -14.50 4.94
N ASN A 191 7.29 -15.32 4.02
CA ASN A 191 6.52 -14.89 2.86
C ASN A 191 5.10 -15.44 2.89
N CYS A 192 4.12 -14.56 2.70
CA CYS A 192 2.71 -14.85 2.51
C CYS A 192 2.29 -14.45 1.10
N THR A 193 1.77 -15.38 0.31
CA THR A 193 1.20 -15.08 -1.01
C THR A 193 -0.31 -15.18 -0.95
N ILE A 194 -1.00 -14.13 -1.39
CA ILE A 194 -2.46 -14.07 -1.54
C ILE A 194 -2.74 -14.04 -3.05
N ASP A 195 -3.16 -15.18 -3.58
CA ASP A 195 -3.67 -15.29 -4.94
C ASP A 195 -5.13 -14.80 -4.92
N LEU A 196 -5.37 -13.58 -5.43
CA LEU A 196 -6.65 -12.85 -5.36
C LEU A 196 -7.43 -12.95 -6.69
N PRO A 197 -8.54 -13.71 -6.75
CA PRO A 197 -9.47 -13.74 -7.88
C PRO A 197 -10.21 -12.40 -7.98
N ILE A 198 -10.23 -11.78 -9.16
CA ILE A 198 -10.87 -10.46 -9.36
C ILE A 198 -12.07 -10.47 -10.30
N VAL A 199 -12.74 -11.62 -10.44
CA VAL A 199 -14.00 -11.73 -11.16
C VAL A 199 -15.16 -11.84 -10.14
N GLY A 200 -15.95 -10.78 -9.96
CA GLY A 200 -17.17 -10.76 -9.13
C GLY A 200 -17.21 -9.73 -7.98
N ASP A 201 -18.33 -9.68 -7.25
CA ASP A 201 -18.59 -8.84 -6.06
C ASP A 201 -18.53 -9.67 -4.77
N THR A 202 -17.34 -10.19 -4.43
CA THR A 202 -17.21 -11.08 -3.27
C THR A 202 -16.38 -10.43 -2.18
N ASN A 203 -16.91 -10.40 -0.96
CA ASN A 203 -16.15 -9.97 0.21
C ASN A 203 -15.18 -11.08 0.63
N TYR A 204 -13.92 -10.92 0.27
CA TYR A 204 -12.84 -11.89 0.53
C TYR A 204 -12.14 -11.73 1.87
N SER A 205 -12.54 -10.74 2.68
CA SER A 205 -11.82 -10.34 3.89
C SER A 205 -11.67 -11.50 4.87
N SER A 206 -12.72 -12.30 5.11
CA SER A 206 -12.66 -13.43 6.05
C SER A 206 -11.61 -14.47 5.67
N VAL A 207 -11.59 -14.88 4.39
CA VAL A 207 -10.63 -15.86 3.85
C VAL A 207 -9.20 -15.34 3.97
N ILE A 208 -9.00 -14.06 3.67
CA ILE A 208 -7.70 -13.39 3.78
C ILE A 208 -7.24 -13.36 5.25
N LEU A 209 -8.09 -12.93 6.17
CA LEU A 209 -7.79 -12.82 7.59
C LEU A 209 -7.44 -14.18 8.21
N ASP A 210 -8.22 -15.22 7.91
CA ASP A 210 -7.95 -16.57 8.42
C ASP A 210 -6.67 -17.17 7.84
N GLY A 211 -6.33 -16.82 6.59
CA GLY A 211 -5.04 -17.14 5.99
C GLY A 211 -3.87 -16.44 6.67
N LEU A 212 -3.98 -15.14 6.94
CA LEU A 212 -2.93 -14.34 7.58
C LEU A 212 -2.61 -14.80 9.00
N LYS A 213 -3.62 -15.19 9.78
CA LYS A 213 -3.44 -15.71 11.15
C LYS A 213 -2.41 -16.84 11.23
N LYS A 214 -2.33 -17.71 10.21
CA LYS A 214 -1.45 -18.89 10.19
C LYS A 214 0.04 -18.56 10.22
N GLY A 215 0.45 -17.38 9.75
CA GLY A 215 1.85 -16.97 9.68
C GLY A 215 2.46 -16.48 10.99
N GLY A 216 1.66 -16.36 12.05
CA GLY A 216 2.14 -15.83 13.32
C GLY A 216 2.05 -16.80 14.48
N ARG A 217 2.51 -16.32 15.63
CA ARG A 217 2.28 -16.93 16.94
C ARG A 217 1.22 -16.09 17.64
N THR A 218 0.25 -16.75 18.26
CA THR A 218 -0.58 -16.14 19.29
C THR A 218 0.15 -16.34 20.62
N LYS A 219 0.23 -15.29 21.44
CA LYS A 219 0.66 -15.42 22.83
C LYS A 219 -0.32 -16.28 23.62
#